data_AF-A0A3D5B8Q5-F1
#
_entry.id   AF-A0A3D5B8Q5-F1
#
_cell.length_a   1.000
_cell.length_b   1.000
_cell.length_c   1.000
_cell.angle_alpha   90.00
_cell.angle_beta   90.00
_cell.angle_gamma   90.00
#
_symmetry.space_group_name_H-M   'P 1'
#
loop_
_entity.id
_entity.type
_entity.pdbx_description
1 polymer ?
#
loop_
_entity_poly.entity_id
_entity_poly.type
_entity_poly.pdbx_seq_one_letter_code
_entity_poly.pdbx_strand_id
1 'polypeptide(L)'
;MAWLKRLFRSKEKAAKPEHKMAMTSEQADKMLRMIEHTQDEELSCDEVFKLLYIYAEMASLGEDVGELFPLVEHHLEMCPDCREEYEAVMRILEKRMD
;
A
#
# COMPACT_ATOMS: atom_id res chain seq x y z
N MET A 1 38.31 -8.11 53.36
CA MET A 1 37.03 -7.38 53.20
C MET A 1 36.92 -6.69 51.83
N ALA A 2 37.11 -7.41 50.73
CA ALA A 2 37.03 -6.86 49.35
C ALA A 2 35.94 -7.53 48.48
N TRP A 3 35.33 -8.61 48.99
CA TRP A 3 34.29 -9.38 48.29
C TRP A 3 32.91 -8.69 48.33
N LEU A 4 32.59 -7.94 49.39
CA LEU A 4 31.27 -7.31 49.57
C LEU A 4 31.04 -6.12 48.61
N LYS A 5 32.10 -5.44 48.16
CA LYS A 5 31.99 -4.32 47.20
C LYS A 5 31.67 -4.76 45.77
N ARG A 6 31.88 -6.04 45.44
CA ARG A 6 31.59 -6.60 44.11
C ARG A 6 30.10 -6.95 43.93
N LEU A 7 29.37 -7.19 45.02
CA LEU A 7 27.94 -7.49 44.99
C LEU A 7 27.06 -6.23 44.81
N PHE A 8 27.52 -5.05 45.25
CA PHE A 8 26.81 -3.78 45.06
C PHE A 8 27.22 -2.99 43.81
N ARG A 9 28.22 -3.45 43.05
CA ARG A 9 28.66 -2.84 41.77
C ARG A 9 27.98 -3.48 40.54
N SER A 10 26.84 -4.14 40.75
CA SER A 10 25.98 -4.71 39.69
C SER A 10 24.65 -3.96 39.56
N LYS A 11 24.63 -2.68 39.94
CA LYS A 11 23.49 -1.78 39.73
C LYS A 11 23.82 -0.61 38.80
N GLU A 12 24.75 -0.81 37.88
CA GLU A 12 24.78 -0.12 36.59
C GLU A 12 24.37 -1.14 35.53
N LYS A 13 23.21 -1.77 35.73
CA LYS A 13 22.55 -2.46 34.63
C LYS A 13 22.20 -1.35 33.65
N ALA A 14 22.98 -1.24 32.57
CA ALA A 14 22.69 -0.38 31.44
C ALA A 14 21.18 -0.39 31.21
N ALA A 15 20.54 0.76 31.40
CA ALA A 15 19.16 0.93 31.02
C ALA A 15 19.04 0.42 29.58
N LYS A 16 18.18 -0.58 29.37
CA LYS A 16 17.87 -1.02 28.00
C LYS A 16 17.51 0.26 27.24
N PRO A 17 18.10 0.53 26.07
CA PRO A 17 17.75 1.72 25.32
C PRO A 17 16.24 1.67 25.11
N GLU A 18 15.55 2.63 25.71
CA GLU A 18 14.13 2.85 25.54
C GLU A 18 13.95 3.15 24.06
N HIS A 19 13.43 2.19 23.30
CA HIS A 19 13.16 2.39 21.88
C HIS A 19 11.97 3.34 21.78
N LYS A 20 12.24 4.65 21.89
CA LYS A 20 11.26 5.69 21.64
C LYS A 20 10.93 5.60 20.16
N MET A 21 9.80 4.98 19.84
CA MET A 21 9.19 5.07 18.52
C MET A 21 8.68 6.50 18.31
N ALA A 22 9.61 7.41 18.02
CA ALA A 22 9.28 8.77 17.61
C ALA A 22 8.86 8.73 16.14
N MET A 23 7.56 8.73 15.88
CA MET A 23 7.00 8.89 14.54
C MET A 23 6.94 10.38 14.20
N THR A 24 7.37 10.75 12.99
CA THR A 24 7.24 12.13 12.50
C THR A 24 5.80 12.43 12.11
N SER A 25 5.42 13.72 12.04
CA SER A 25 4.10 14.12 11.55
C SER A 25 3.85 13.59 10.14
N GLU A 26 4.84 13.66 9.25
CA GLU A 26 4.74 13.16 7.88
C GLU A 26 4.46 11.65 7.81
N GLN A 27 5.11 10.87 8.69
CA GLN A 27 4.83 9.44 8.82
C GLN A 27 3.42 9.18 9.33
N ALA A 28 2.95 9.98 10.29
CA ALA A 28 1.59 9.92 10.80
C ALA A 28 0.56 10.22 9.70
N ASP A 29 0.78 11.29 8.92
CA ASP A 29 -0.11 11.70 7.84
C ASP A 29 -0.18 10.65 6.73
N LYS A 30 0.96 10.03 6.39
CA LYS A 30 1.00 8.93 5.43
C LYS A 30 0.19 7.73 5.93
N MET A 31 0.31 7.39 7.21
CA MET A 31 -0.43 6.27 7.79
C MET A 31 -1.93 6.56 7.89
N LEU A 32 -2.32 7.79 8.23
CA LEU A 32 -3.72 8.21 8.21
C LEU A 32 -4.32 8.11 6.81
N ARG A 33 -3.62 8.59 5.78
CA ARG A 33 -4.06 8.43 4.38
C ARG A 33 -4.24 6.96 4.00
N MET A 34 -3.30 6.10 4.38
CA MET A 34 -3.43 4.65 4.12
C MET A 34 -4.66 4.04 4.79
N ILE A 35 -5.01 4.47 6.00
CA ILE A 35 -6.21 3.99 6.70
C ILE A 35 -7.48 4.55 6.05
N GLU A 36 -7.49 5.82 5.68
CA GLU A 36 -8.62 6.50 5.03
C GLU A 36 -9.00 5.84 3.70
N HIS A 37 -8.03 5.29 2.98
CA HIS A 37 -8.24 4.58 1.72
C HIS A 37 -8.61 3.10 1.89
N THR A 38 -8.79 2.58 3.10
CA THR A 38 -9.32 1.21 3.30
C THR A 38 -10.84 1.18 3.16
N GLN A 39 -11.38 0.05 2.72
CA GLN A 39 -12.82 -0.15 2.58
C GLN A 39 -13.25 -1.58 2.92
N ASP A 40 -14.55 -1.78 3.16
CA ASP A 40 -15.07 -3.09 3.61
C ASP A 40 -14.87 -4.20 2.56
N GLU A 41 -14.96 -3.83 1.28
CA GLU A 41 -14.76 -4.75 0.15
C GLU A 41 -13.56 -4.31 -0.67
N GLU A 42 -12.52 -5.14 -0.75
CA GLU A 42 -11.30 -4.85 -1.49
C GLU A 42 -10.98 -6.01 -2.44
N LEU A 43 -10.43 -5.68 -3.61
CA LEU A 43 -9.90 -6.68 -4.55
C LEU A 43 -8.39 -6.84 -4.32
N SER A 44 -7.94 -8.10 -4.35
CA SER A 44 -6.53 -8.43 -4.49
C SER A 44 -6.03 -8.13 -5.91
N CYS A 45 -4.71 -7.99 -6.08
CA CYS A 45 -4.11 -7.83 -7.42
C CYS A 45 -4.54 -8.95 -8.39
N ASP A 46 -4.61 -10.20 -7.92
CA ASP A 46 -5.00 -11.35 -8.73
C ASP A 46 -6.48 -11.28 -9.19
N GLU A 47 -7.35 -10.70 -8.39
CA GLU A 47 -8.75 -10.48 -8.77
C GLU A 47 -8.88 -9.35 -9.78
N VAL A 48 -8.13 -8.26 -9.59
CA VAL A 48 -8.05 -7.16 -10.55
C VAL A 48 -7.53 -7.66 -11.90
N PHE A 49 -6.47 -8.47 -11.93
CA PHE A 49 -5.93 -8.99 -13.20
C PHE A 49 -6.93 -9.82 -14.01
N LYS A 50 -7.85 -10.53 -13.35
CA LYS A 50 -8.92 -11.27 -14.04
C LYS A 50 -9.94 -10.35 -14.72
N LEU A 51 -10.12 -9.14 -14.18
CA LEU A 51 -11.06 -8.13 -14.67
C LEU A 51 -10.39 -7.08 -15.56
N LEU A 52 -9.06 -6.97 -15.52
CA LEU A 52 -8.32 -5.87 -16.12
C LEU A 52 -8.51 -5.78 -17.64
N TYR A 53 -8.65 -6.92 -18.31
CA TYR A 53 -8.90 -6.95 -19.76
C TYR A 53 -10.25 -6.32 -20.12
N ILE A 54 -11.35 -6.75 -19.48
CA ILE A 54 -12.69 -6.22 -19.77
C ILE A 54 -12.79 -4.75 -19.34
N TYR A 55 -12.16 -4.40 -18.23
CA TYR A 55 -12.04 -3.01 -17.77
C TYR A 55 -11.39 -2.11 -18.83
N ALA A 56 -10.22 -2.51 -19.33
CA ALA A 56 -9.49 -1.76 -20.35
C ALA A 56 -10.23 -1.68 -21.68
N GLU A 57 -10.89 -2.77 -22.11
CA GLU A 57 -11.69 -2.77 -23.32
C GLU A 57 -12.86 -1.78 -23.22
N MET A 58 -13.61 -1.80 -22.11
CA MET A 58 -14.71 -0.85 -21.88
C MET A 58 -14.22 0.59 -21.78
N ALA A 59 -13.10 0.83 -21.08
CA ALA A 59 -12.47 2.14 -21.02
C ALA A 59 -12.08 2.64 -22.42
N SER A 60 -11.54 1.77 -23.27
CA SER A 60 -11.16 2.14 -24.65
C SER A 60 -12.35 2.50 -25.54
N LEU A 61 -13.54 2.00 -25.20
CA LEU A 61 -14.80 2.36 -25.86
C LEU A 61 -15.40 3.67 -25.33
N GLY A 62 -14.81 4.27 -24.30
CA GLY A 62 -15.28 5.51 -23.68
C GLY A 62 -16.39 5.30 -22.64
N GLU A 63 -16.57 4.07 -22.16
CA GLU A 63 -17.50 3.78 -21.05
C GLU A 63 -16.98 4.35 -19.72
N ASP A 64 -17.90 4.68 -18.81
CA ASP A 64 -17.55 5.11 -17.45
C ASP A 64 -17.21 3.90 -16.57
N VAL A 65 -15.97 3.43 -16.69
CA VAL A 65 -15.49 2.25 -15.96
C VAL A 65 -15.37 2.46 -14.46
N GLY A 66 -15.31 3.71 -13.98
CA GLY A 66 -15.31 4.03 -12.55
C GLY A 66 -16.66 3.72 -11.91
N GLU A 67 -17.76 3.99 -12.62
CA GLU A 67 -19.11 3.60 -12.20
C GLU A 67 -19.35 2.08 -12.35
N LEU A 68 -18.85 1.46 -13.42
CA LEU A 68 -19.09 0.04 -13.71
C LEU A 68 -18.24 -0.91 -12.86
N PHE A 69 -17.01 -0.52 -12.55
CA PHE A 69 -16.04 -1.33 -11.81
C PHE A 69 -15.35 -0.51 -10.71
N PRO A 70 -16.12 0.02 -9.73
CA PRO A 70 -15.59 0.93 -8.72
C PRO A 70 -14.45 0.31 -7.89
N LEU A 71 -14.53 -1.00 -7.61
CA LEU A 71 -13.48 -1.71 -6.87
C LEU A 71 -12.19 -1.88 -7.68
N VAL A 72 -12.28 -1.99 -9.01
CA VAL A 72 -11.10 -2.05 -9.88
C VAL A 72 -10.46 -0.67 -9.98
N GLU A 73 -11.24 0.38 -10.22
CA GLU A 73 -10.75 1.77 -10.26
C GLU A 73 -10.02 2.11 -8.95
N HIS A 74 -10.66 1.87 -7.80
CA HIS A 74 -10.05 2.09 -6.49
C HIS A 74 -8.72 1.35 -6.34
N HIS A 75 -8.65 0.07 -6.73
CA HIS A 75 -7.40 -0.68 -6.65
C HIS A 75 -6.30 -0.09 -7.55
N LEU A 76 -6.64 0.38 -8.75
CA LEU A 76 -5.67 1.03 -9.65
C LEU A 76 -5.19 2.38 -9.10
N GLU A 77 -5.99 3.09 -8.30
CA GLU A 77 -5.53 4.28 -7.56
C GLU A 77 -4.53 3.92 -6.45
N MET A 78 -4.74 2.78 -5.79
CA MET A 78 -3.94 2.36 -4.63
C MET A 78 -2.71 1.53 -4.96
N CYS A 79 -2.69 0.82 -6.08
CA CYS A 79 -1.63 -0.09 -6.48
C CYS A 79 -0.93 0.38 -7.78
N PRO A 80 0.27 0.98 -7.67
CA PRO A 80 1.04 1.44 -8.83
C PRO A 80 1.36 0.33 -9.83
N ASP A 81 1.64 -0.88 -9.34
CA ASP A 81 1.99 -2.03 -10.19
C ASP A 81 0.79 -2.42 -11.07
N CYS A 82 -0.41 -2.55 -10.49
CA CYS A 82 -1.62 -2.83 -11.28
C CYS A 82 -1.96 -1.70 -12.25
N ARG A 83 -1.68 -0.43 -11.90
CA ARG A 83 -1.86 0.71 -12.80
C ARG A 83 -0.90 0.65 -14.00
N GLU A 84 0.36 0.28 -13.80
CA GLU A 84 1.31 0.09 -14.90
C GLU A 84 0.82 -0.98 -15.88
N GLU A 85 0.30 -2.09 -15.37
CA GLU A 85 -0.26 -3.17 -16.19
C GLU A 85 -1.50 -2.71 -16.97
N TYR A 86 -2.41 -1.94 -16.34
CA TYR A 86 -3.54 -1.33 -17.01
C TYR A 86 -3.11 -0.46 -18.20
N GLU A 87 -2.17 0.46 -17.97
CA GLU A 87 -1.66 1.36 -19.00
C GLU A 87 -0.96 0.58 -20.13
N ALA A 88 -0.28 -0.52 -19.81
CA ALA A 88 0.32 -1.40 -20.81
C ALA A 88 -0.74 -2.04 -21.72
N VAL A 89 -1.85 -2.52 -21.15
CA VAL A 89 -2.98 -3.04 -21.92
C VAL A 89 -3.61 -1.95 -22.79
N MET A 90 -3.83 -0.75 -22.26
CA MET A 90 -4.40 0.38 -23.02
C MET A 90 -3.54 0.74 -24.23
N ARG A 91 -2.21 0.82 -24.07
CA ARG A 91 -1.27 1.07 -25.19
C ARG A 91 -1.36 0.00 -26.29
N ILE A 92 -1.68 -1.25 -25.93
CA ILE A 92 -1.87 -2.33 -26.92
C ILE A 92 -3.21 -2.15 -27.64
N LEU A 93 -4.28 -1.80 -26.92
CA LEU A 93 -5.61 -1.59 -27.50
C LEU A 93 -5.62 -0.41 -28.47
N GLU A 94 -5.01 0.72 -28.09
CA GLU A 94 -4.86 1.90 -28.96
C GLU A 94 -4.22 1.52 -30.31
N LYS A 95 -3.11 0.76 -30.29
CA LYS A 95 -2.42 0.31 -31.50
C LYS A 95 -3.19 -0.70 -32.35
N ARG A 96 -4.21 -1.37 -31.81
CA ARG A 96 -5.07 -2.28 -32.59
C ARG A 96 -6.16 -1.54 -33.34
N MET A 97 -6.47 -0.31 -32.93
CA MET A 97 -7.51 0.52 -33.50
C MET A 97 -6.99 1.45 -34.62
N ASP A 98 -5.66 1.48 -34.84
CA ASP A 98 -4.97 2.10 -35.97
C ASP A 98 -5.01 1.22 -37.24
#